data_AF-A0A970DBS1-F1
#
_entry.id   AF-A0A970DBS1-F1
#
_cell.length_a   1.000
_cell.length_b   1.000
_cell.length_c   1.000
_cell.angle_alpha   90.00
_cell.angle_beta   90.00
_cell.angle_gamma   90.00
#
_symmetry.space_group_name_H-M   'P 1'
#
loop_
_entity.id
_entity.type
_entity.pdbx_description
1 polymer ?
#
loop_
_entity_poly.entity_id
_entity_poly.type
_entity_poly.pdbx_seq_one_letter_code
_entity_poly.pdbx_strand_id
1 'polypeptide(L)' 'MALFEELERVKLRFVITCEALVEKQLLSEENFNQIIELLDNLDNYTEEELDQQLNILTEGKLDLLFWKDDLFPG' A
#
# COMPACT_ATOMS: atom_id res chain seq x y z
N MET A 1 2.20 -20.60 -9.22
CA MET A 1 0.97 -20.42 -8.41
C MET A 1 1.27 -19.70 -7.10
N ALA A 2 2.33 -20.04 -6.35
CA ALA A 2 2.64 -19.40 -5.06
C ALA A 2 2.84 -17.87 -5.08
N LEU A 3 3.53 -17.32 -6.09
CA LEU A 3 3.83 -15.87 -6.18
C LEU A 3 2.58 -14.97 -6.34
N PHE A 4 1.57 -15.44 -7.08
CA PHE A 4 0.35 -14.68 -7.30
C PHE A 4 -0.51 -14.62 -6.02
N GLU A 5 -0.65 -15.77 -5.34
CA GLU A 5 -1.33 -15.83 -4.05
C GLU A 5 -0.62 -15.02 -2.96
N GLU A 6 0.72 -14.94 -3.03
CA GLU A 6 1.50 -14.12 -2.11
C GLU A 6 1.28 -12.63 -2.34
N LEU A 7 1.27 -12.19 -3.60
CA LEU A 7 0.96 -10.81 -3.97
C LEU A 7 -0.46 -10.41 -3.54
N GLU A 8 -1.47 -11.26 -3.78
CA GLU A 8 -2.84 -10.99 -3.34
C GLU A 8 -2.93 -10.87 -1.81
N ARG A 9 -2.22 -11.72 -1.06
CA ARG A 9 -2.16 -11.61 0.41
C ARG A 9 -1.52 -10.31 0.86
N VAL A 10 -0.45 -9.86 0.19
CA VAL A 10 0.21 -8.58 0.50
C VAL A 10 -0.72 -7.41 0.21
N LYS A 11 -1.39 -7.39 -0.95
CA LYS A 11 -2.41 -6.39 -1.29
C LYS A 11 -3.50 -6.31 -0.22
N LEU A 12 -4.06 -7.47 0.16
CA LEU A 12 -5.13 -7.52 1.15
C LEU A 12 -4.68 -6.93 2.51
N ARG A 13 -3.48 -7.28 2.98
CA ARG A 13 -2.92 -6.71 4.19
C ARG A 13 -2.73 -5.20 4.08
N PHE A 14 -2.23 -4.73 2.95
CA PHE A 14 -2.01 -3.31 2.71
C PHE A 14 -3.33 -2.52 2.76
N VAL A 15 -4.38 -3.04 2.13
CA VAL A 15 -5.73 -2.44 2.18
C VAL A 15 -6.23 -2.34 3.62
N ILE A 16 -6.14 -3.42 4.40
CA ILE A 16 -6.57 -3.44 5.81
C ILE A 16 -5.82 -2.39 6.64
N THR A 17 -4.51 -2.23 6.42
CA THR A 17 -3.72 -1.20 7.11
C THR A 17 -4.19 0.20 6.73
N CYS A 18 -4.47 0.45 5.44
CA CYS A 18 -4.95 1.75 5.00
C CYS A 18 -6.36 2.05 5.53
N GLU A 19 -7.26 1.06 5.58
CA GLU A 19 -8.57 1.19 6.25
C GLU A 19 -8.42 1.61 7.71
N ALA A 20 -7.52 0.97 8.45
CA ALA A 20 -7.25 1.33 9.85
C ALA A 20 -6.67 2.75 10.00
N LEU A 21 -5.97 3.28 8.99
CA LEU A 21 -5.50 4.67 8.98
C LEU A 21 -6.64 5.66 8.69
N VAL A 22 -7.59 5.29 7.82
CA VAL A 22 -8.81 6.07 7.57
C VAL A 22 -9.67 6.15 8.83
N GLU A 23 -9.90 5.03 9.51
CA GLU A 23 -10.65 4.98 10.77
C GLU A 23 -10.04 5.90 11.85
N LYS A 24 -8.71 6.01 11.85
CA LYS A 24 -7.95 6.88 12.77
C LYS A 24 -7.85 8.34 12.30
N GLN A 25 -8.49 8.70 11.18
CA GLN A 25 -8.40 10.02 10.53
C GLN A 25 -6.96 10.44 10.18
N LEU A 26 -6.07 9.46 9.98
CA LEU A 26 -4.67 9.66 9.57
C LEU A 26 -4.52 9.65 8.04
N LEU A 27 -5.50 9.09 7.35
CA LEU A 27 -5.65 9.03 5.90
C LEU A 27 -7.08 9.46 5.54
N SER A 28 -7.28 10.22 4.46
CA SER A 28 -8.62 10.56 3.98
C SER A 28 -9.23 9.39 3.20
N GLU A 29 -10.57 9.29 3.18
CA GLU A 29 -11.28 8.33 2.33
C GLU A 29 -10.95 8.52 0.83
N GLU A 30 -10.73 9.77 0.41
CA GLU A 30 -10.33 10.09 -0.97
C GLU A 30 -8.95 9.50 -1.31
N ASN A 31 -7.96 9.67 -0.41
CA ASN A 31 -6.63 9.12 -0.62
C ASN A 31 -6.65 7.60 -0.55
N PHE A 32 -7.47 7.02 0.32
CA PHE A 32 -7.66 5.57 0.38
C PHE A 32 -8.22 5.00 -0.94
N ASN A 33 -9.25 5.63 -1.52
CA ASN A 33 -9.78 5.20 -2.80
C ASN A 33 -8.72 5.26 -3.92
N GLN A 34 -7.89 6.30 -3.94
CA GLN A 34 -6.78 6.40 -4.89
C GLN A 34 -5.71 5.30 -4.68
N ILE A 35 -5.45 4.90 -3.43
CA ILE A 35 -4.57 3.76 -3.13
C ILE A 35 -5.17 2.45 -3.65
N ILE A 36 -6.47 2.23 -3.52
CA ILE A 36 -7.13 1.04 -4.09
C ILE A 36 -6.97 1.01 -5.62
N GLU A 37 -7.25 2.13 -6.29
CA GLU A 37 -7.07 2.24 -7.74
C GLU A 37 -5.62 1.99 -8.17
N LEU A 38 -4.64 2.46 -7.39
CA LEU A 38 -3.22 2.18 -7.61
C LEU A 38 -2.91 0.68 -7.50
N LEU A 39 -3.43 0.01 -6.47
CA LEU A 39 -3.23 -1.42 -6.23
C LEU A 39 -3.92 -2.31 -7.28
N ASP A 40 -5.04 -1.87 -7.84
CA ASP A 40 -5.70 -2.57 -8.93
C ASP A 40 -4.91 -2.46 -10.24
N ASN A 41 -4.14 -1.37 -10.40
CA ASN A 41 -3.35 -1.08 -11.59
C ASN A 41 -1.84 -1.32 -11.41
N LEU A 42 -1.39 -2.07 -10.40
CA LEU A 42 0.04 -2.29 -10.11
C LEU A 42 0.86 -2.71 -11.34
N ASP A 43 0.30 -3.52 -12.23
CA ASP A 43 1.00 -4.01 -13.43
C ASP A 43 1.38 -2.89 -14.41
N ASN A 44 0.79 -1.71 -14.27
CA ASN A 44 1.05 -0.53 -15.08
C ASN A 44 2.10 0.40 -14.49
N TYR A 45 2.58 0.13 -13.27
CA TYR A 45 3.53 0.99 -12.56
C TYR A 45 4.81 0.24 -12.23
N THR A 46 5.92 0.97 -12.29
CA THR A 46 7.19 0.50 -11.73
C THR A 46 7.21 0.65 -10.21
N GLU A 47 8.12 -0.08 -9.55
CA GLU A 47 8.31 0.01 -8.09
C GLU A 47 8.58 1.45 -7.62
N GLU A 48 9.39 2.21 -8.37
CA GLU A 48 9.69 3.62 -8.06
C GLU A 48 8.47 4.53 -8.19
N GLU A 49 7.63 4.31 -9.21
CA GLU A 49 6.39 5.08 -9.40
C GLU A 49 5.36 4.77 -8.31
N LEU A 50 5.23 3.50 -7.93
CA LEU A 50 4.35 3.08 -6.83
C LEU A 50 4.76 3.73 -5.51
N ASP A 51 6.06 3.73 -5.20
CA ASP A 51 6.58 4.33 -3.98
C ASP A 51 6.31 5.84 -3.92
N GLN A 52 6.54 6.55 -5.03
CA GLN A 52 6.23 7.97 -5.11
C GLN A 52 4.74 8.27 -4.92
N GLN A 53 3.86 7.51 -5.59
CA GLN A 53 2.42 7.71 -5.47
C GLN A 53 1.93 7.40 -4.07
N LEU A 54 2.37 6.29 -3.46
CA LEU A 54 2.00 5.93 -2.10
C LEU A 54 2.49 6.97 -1.09
N ASN A 55 3.71 7.48 -1.26
CA ASN A 55 4.24 8.53 -0.39
C ASN A 55 3.42 9.83 -0.50
N ILE A 56 3.03 10.23 -1.70
CA ILE A 56 2.16 11.41 -1.93
C ILE A 56 0.78 11.20 -1.28
N LEU A 57 0.13 10.06 -1.56
CA LEU A 57 -1.22 9.75 -1.09
C LEU A 57 -1.30 9.63 0.44
N THR A 58 -0.20 9.28 1.08
CA THR A 58 -0.15 9.00 2.51
C THR A 58 0.60 10.06 3.29
N GLU A 59 1.05 11.13 2.61
CA GLU A 59 1.87 12.20 3.18
C GLU A 59 3.13 11.66 3.89
N GLY A 60 3.73 10.59 3.36
CA GLY A 60 4.88 9.90 3.95
C GLY A 60 4.60 9.05 5.18
N LYS A 61 3.33 8.80 5.51
CA LYS A 61 2.94 7.93 6.64
C LYS A 61 2.99 6.44 6.28
N LEU A 62 2.91 6.11 4.99
CA LEU A 62 3.13 4.77 4.45
C LEU A 62 4.29 4.87 3.47
N ASP A 63 5.49 5.04 4.02
CA ASP A 63 6.70 4.74 3.28
C ASP A 63 6.76 3.21 3.08
N LEU A 64 6.97 2.71 1.87
CA LEU A 64 7.14 1.26 1.63
C LEU A 64 8.28 0.68 2.47
N LEU A 65 9.22 1.52 2.92
CA LEU A 65 10.26 1.18 3.88
C LEU A 65 9.71 0.69 5.24
N PHE A 66 8.54 1.15 5.70
CA PHE A 66 7.91 0.63 6.93
C PHE A 66 7.52 -0.84 6.82
N TRP A 67 7.11 -1.29 5.63
CA TRP A 67 6.73 -2.68 5.39
C TRP A 67 7.94 -3.59 5.15
N LYS A 68 9.09 -3.01 4.79
CA LYS A 68 10.33 -3.75 4.55
C LYS A 68 10.92 -4.31 5.85
N ASP A 69 10.78 -3.58 6.97
CA ASP A 69 11.23 -4.03 8.30
C ASP A 69 10.24 -5.01 8.98
N ASP A 70 8.92 -4.84 8.80
CA ASP A 70 7.92 -5.69 9.47
C ASP A 70 7.60 -7.01 8.72
N LEU A 71 7.83 -7.10 7.41
CA LEU A 71 7.56 -8.33 6.64
C LEU A 71 8.74 -9.31 6.56
N PHE A 72 9.97 -8.84 6.78
CA PHE A 72 11.18 -9.67 6.79
C PHE A 72 11.98 -9.42 8.07
N PRO A 73 11.57 -9.99 9.21
CA PRO A 73 12.46 -10.06 10.35
C PRO A 73 13.63 -10.98 9.97
N GLY A 74 14.81 -10.40 9.84
CA GLY A 74 16.07 -11.15 9.81
C GLY A 74 16.31 -11.90 11.11
#